data_AF-A0A1C5MNI8-F1
#
_entry.id   AF-A0A1C5MNI8-F1
#
_cell.length_a   1.000
_cell.length_b   1.000
_cell.length_c   1.000
_cell.angle_alpha   90.00
_cell.angle_beta   90.00
_cell.angle_gamma   90.00
#
_symmetry.space_group_name_H-M   'P 1'
#
loop_
_entity.id
_entity.type
_entity.pdbx_description
1 polymer ?
#
loop_
_entity_poly.entity_id
_entity_poly.type
_entity_poly.pdbx_seq_one_letter_code
_entity_poly.pdbx_strand_id
1 'polypeptide(L)'
;MFENLATKYRVVFEGRKEPVFYGELYPARGEKSEEQWDLFHYARGMKREKDFDERCFKEYSNSYWADLRKLVQAVIEAAPRGKRIGLVAIPSSTKGKVNVVTSVARLVLGGGALACDDLTPHFVRTESKEKAHDGGTRSVAESVNTLAFEPPSTAQAYDVIIVVDDILTTGNSFIAADTVLWDAGFTGTIVNFAFARTTSADAEEVFERGASTAFAAHSNAPIDALVLDLDQTLLDDPVLNEEYERDPYAYIHNHGGDSIPYSGYPGISFIQRLGIPNAIVSNSRAGRLRAITTTWKLGPALIGREYERGELGRGELPENVFNAPRVECDDFSYSLSKPCPDGVQQAVRHLIPDEAKRATARIVGLGNTLEDMLAYRAAGVEPVLALWGVPEWLRPFAKQSWGATHAFEDVQAFCDWCKNPVEPKEDASDETLRSGETHLSDEEVRALPSISSLLNGWKAAGDADGKALEVAKMNANKANVILERGGYLTPSVDGNRRVTEKGRELGIMEHMEEPRRPKPGQGLVPVVRYTERAEGPVKRLILESLRS
;
A
#
# COMPACT_ATOMS: atom_id res chain seq x y z
N MET A 1 10.83 -10.06 10.65
CA MET A 1 10.52 -8.69 11.13
C MET A 1 9.63 -7.93 10.16
N PHE A 2 10.10 -7.62 8.95
CA PHE A 2 9.34 -6.82 7.98
C PHE A 2 7.99 -7.44 7.55
N GLU A 3 7.90 -8.76 7.43
CA GLU A 3 6.62 -9.48 7.22
C GLU A 3 5.56 -9.13 8.28
N ASN A 4 5.94 -9.16 9.55
CA ASN A 4 5.03 -8.81 10.66
C ASN A 4 4.60 -7.34 10.59
N LEU A 5 5.49 -6.45 10.12
CA LEU A 5 5.16 -5.04 9.97
C LEU A 5 4.25 -4.79 8.77
N ALA A 6 4.44 -5.50 7.65
CA ALA A 6 3.60 -5.37 6.47
C ALA A 6 2.13 -5.79 6.71
N THR A 7 1.87 -6.67 7.69
CA THR A 7 0.50 -7.01 8.09
C THR A 7 -0.18 -5.95 8.97
N LYS A 8 0.60 -5.02 9.55
CA LYS A 8 0.15 -4.00 10.51
C LYS A 8 0.19 -2.58 9.93
N TYR A 9 1.05 -2.34 8.96
CA TYR A 9 1.34 -1.03 8.38
C TYR A 9 1.41 -1.12 6.87
N ARG A 10 1.09 -0.01 6.21
CA ARG A 10 1.33 0.15 4.77
C ARG A 10 2.84 0.31 4.54
N VAL A 11 3.32 -0.12 3.38
CA VAL A 11 4.75 -0.14 3.07
C VAL A 11 5.02 0.43 1.70
N VAL A 12 6.10 1.19 1.57
CA VAL A 12 6.67 1.60 0.30
C VAL A 12 8.14 1.16 0.24
N PHE A 13 8.59 0.68 -0.91
CA PHE A 13 9.98 0.31 -1.13
C PHE A 13 10.59 1.02 -2.34
N GLU A 14 9.87 1.26 -3.45
CA GLU A 14 10.23 2.20 -4.56
C GLU A 14 11.75 2.38 -4.79
N GLY A 15 12.49 1.31 -5.06
CA GLY A 15 13.95 1.37 -5.31
C GLY A 15 14.82 1.75 -4.10
N ARG A 16 14.37 1.52 -2.87
CA ARG A 16 15.13 1.76 -1.63
C ARG A 16 15.64 0.45 -1.07
N LYS A 17 16.85 0.53 -0.52
CA LYS A 17 17.47 -0.57 0.23
C LYS A 17 16.60 -0.99 1.42
N GLU A 18 16.10 -0.01 2.18
CA GLU A 18 15.26 -0.25 3.36
C GLU A 18 13.83 0.27 3.10
N PRO A 19 12.78 -0.55 3.34
CA PRO A 19 11.40 -0.15 3.14
C PRO A 19 10.96 0.88 4.18
N VAL A 20 9.98 1.73 3.84
CA VAL A 20 9.36 2.65 4.79
C VAL A 20 7.94 2.22 5.08
N PHE A 21 7.67 1.93 6.36
CA PHE A 21 6.33 1.68 6.85
C PHE A 21 5.63 3.00 7.21
N TYR A 22 4.32 3.06 7.05
CA TYR A 22 3.57 4.25 7.46
C TYR A 22 2.19 3.90 8.02
N GLY A 23 1.73 4.74 8.94
CA GLY A 23 0.43 4.61 9.60
C GLY A 23 -0.72 5.10 8.72
N GLU A 24 -0.78 6.42 8.52
CA GLU A 24 -1.93 7.08 7.91
C GLU A 24 -1.61 7.66 6.51
N LEU A 25 -2.66 8.05 5.80
CA LEU A 25 -2.53 8.92 4.62
C LEU A 25 -2.66 10.38 5.03
N TYR A 26 -1.97 11.23 4.28
CA TYR A 26 -2.07 12.67 4.38
C TYR A 26 -2.48 13.22 3.01
N PRO A 27 -3.77 13.54 2.80
CA PRO A 27 -4.19 14.15 1.55
C PRO A 27 -3.53 15.52 1.38
N ALA A 28 -2.76 15.64 0.30
CA ALA A 28 -2.34 16.91 -0.25
C ALA A 28 -3.58 17.71 -0.70
N ARG A 29 -3.42 19.05 -0.76
CA ARG A 29 -4.49 20.03 -0.94
C ARG A 29 -5.49 19.66 -2.06
N GLY A 30 -6.79 19.81 -1.75
CA GLY A 30 -7.97 19.54 -2.60
C GLY A 30 -9.25 19.83 -1.80
N GLU A 31 -10.45 19.68 -2.40
CA GLU A 31 -11.70 19.61 -1.63
C GLU A 31 -11.67 18.37 -0.73
N LYS A 32 -12.10 18.50 0.52
CA LYS A 32 -11.97 17.46 1.54
C LYS A 32 -13.30 17.15 2.18
N SER A 33 -13.60 15.86 2.31
CA SER A 33 -14.65 15.34 3.19
C SER A 33 -14.29 15.59 4.66
N GLU A 34 -15.27 15.46 5.56
CA GLU A 34 -15.08 15.60 7.01
C GLU A 34 -14.03 14.60 7.54
N GLU A 35 -14.03 13.37 7.03
CA GLU A 35 -13.06 12.32 7.38
C GLU A 35 -11.62 12.68 6.91
N GLN A 36 -11.49 13.26 5.72
CA GLN A 36 -10.21 13.75 5.19
C GLN A 36 -9.68 14.96 5.98
N TRP A 37 -10.59 15.74 6.58
CA TRP A 37 -10.20 16.82 7.49
C TRP A 37 -9.56 16.30 8.77
N ASP A 38 -10.06 15.22 9.35
CA ASP A 38 -9.48 14.62 10.54
C ASP A 38 -8.08 14.05 10.27
N LEU A 39 -7.89 13.35 9.15
CA LEU A 39 -6.56 12.87 8.72
C LEU A 39 -5.59 14.02 8.45
N PHE A 40 -6.10 15.11 7.88
CA PHE A 40 -5.32 16.32 7.71
C PHE A 40 -4.92 16.96 9.06
N HIS A 41 -5.82 16.99 10.05
CA HIS A 41 -5.54 17.53 11.38
C HIS A 41 -4.49 16.69 12.12
N TYR A 42 -4.61 15.36 12.08
CA TYR A 42 -3.61 14.44 12.61
C TYR A 42 -2.21 14.73 12.03
N ALA A 43 -2.04 14.69 10.72
CA ALA A 43 -0.73 14.94 10.13
C ALA A 43 -0.24 16.39 10.34
N ARG A 44 -1.14 17.38 10.45
CA ARG A 44 -0.79 18.78 10.77
C ARG A 44 -0.25 18.94 12.18
N GLY A 45 -0.77 18.19 13.14
CA GLY A 45 -0.26 18.20 14.52
C GLY A 45 1.23 17.84 14.61
N MET A 46 1.73 17.03 13.67
CA MET A 46 3.14 16.65 13.60
C MET A 46 4.07 17.79 13.11
N LYS A 47 3.55 18.83 12.45
CA LYS A 47 4.35 19.97 11.98
C LYS A 47 4.59 21.02 13.07
N ARG A 48 3.57 21.31 13.90
CA ARG A 48 3.60 22.24 15.04
C ARG A 48 4.27 23.59 14.70
N GLU A 49 3.91 24.19 13.57
CA GLU A 49 4.50 25.45 13.10
C GLU A 49 3.62 26.68 13.42
N LYS A 50 2.31 26.46 13.63
CA LYS A 50 1.31 27.51 13.89
C LYS A 50 0.42 27.12 15.09
N ASP A 51 -0.28 28.09 15.68
CA ASP A 51 -1.22 27.87 16.80
C ASP A 51 -2.29 26.79 16.50
N PHE A 52 -2.70 26.71 15.23
CA PHE A 52 -3.61 25.65 14.78
C PHE A 52 -2.98 24.26 14.89
N ASP A 53 -1.72 24.12 14.46
CA ASP A 53 -0.99 22.84 14.51
C ASP A 53 -0.76 22.41 15.97
N GLU A 54 -0.55 23.34 16.90
CA GLU A 54 -0.47 23.06 18.34
C GLU A 54 -1.77 22.46 18.90
N ARG A 55 -2.93 22.96 18.45
CA ARG A 55 -4.24 22.41 18.86
C ARG A 55 -4.42 20.99 18.34
N CYS A 56 -4.13 20.77 17.05
CA CYS A 56 -4.16 19.43 16.48
C CYS A 56 -3.18 18.49 17.19
N PHE A 57 -1.96 18.94 17.54
CA PHE A 57 -1.03 18.10 18.28
C PHE A 57 -1.60 17.63 19.63
N LYS A 58 -2.23 18.54 20.38
CA LYS A 58 -2.85 18.20 21.68
C LYS A 58 -4.00 17.22 21.51
N GLU A 59 -4.86 17.45 20.53
CA GLU A 59 -6.01 16.62 20.22
C GLU A 59 -5.61 15.17 19.92
N TYR A 60 -4.61 14.97 19.06
CA TYR A 60 -4.17 13.64 18.60
C TYR A 60 -2.96 13.08 19.37
N SER A 61 -2.55 13.72 20.47
CA SER A 61 -1.35 13.34 21.25
C SER A 61 -1.34 11.85 21.66
N ASN A 62 -2.47 11.34 22.14
CA ASN A 62 -2.63 9.94 22.52
C ASN A 62 -2.49 9.00 21.32
N SER A 63 -2.97 9.40 20.14
CA SER A 63 -2.87 8.60 18.92
C SER A 63 -1.41 8.46 18.48
N TYR A 64 -0.63 9.55 18.41
CA TYR A 64 0.80 9.46 18.06
C TYR A 64 1.56 8.55 19.03
N TRP A 65 1.27 8.64 20.34
CA TRP A 65 1.91 7.77 21.33
C TRP A 65 1.50 6.31 21.15
N ALA A 66 0.22 6.04 20.89
CA ALA A 66 -0.28 4.70 20.68
C ALA A 66 0.32 4.06 19.41
N ASP A 67 0.41 4.82 18.32
CA ASP A 67 0.93 4.35 17.04
C ASP A 67 2.42 4.02 17.15
N LEU A 68 3.20 4.91 17.76
CA LEU A 68 4.63 4.66 17.96
C LEU A 68 4.88 3.51 18.93
N ARG A 69 4.10 3.40 20.02
CA ARG A 69 4.19 2.25 20.94
C ARG A 69 3.87 0.94 20.23
N LYS A 70 2.81 0.90 19.42
CA LYS A 70 2.45 -0.28 18.62
C LYS A 70 3.57 -0.67 17.66
N LEU A 71 4.20 0.30 17.00
CA LEU A 71 5.31 0.05 16.09
C LEU A 71 6.49 -0.57 16.84
N VAL A 72 6.94 0.09 17.91
CA VAL A 72 8.08 -0.38 18.72
C VAL A 72 7.79 -1.78 19.27
N GLN A 73 6.58 -2.03 19.75
CA GLN A 73 6.17 -3.33 20.24
C GLN A 73 6.17 -4.39 19.12
N ALA A 74 5.70 -4.06 17.92
CA ALA A 74 5.73 -4.96 16.77
C ALA A 74 7.15 -5.30 16.31
N VAL A 75 8.09 -4.36 16.43
CA VAL A 75 9.52 -4.58 16.17
C VAL A 75 10.12 -5.49 17.24
N ILE A 76 9.85 -5.22 18.52
CA ILE A 76 10.31 -6.05 19.66
C ILE A 76 9.82 -7.50 19.52
N GLU A 77 8.54 -7.69 19.21
CA GLU A 77 7.94 -9.02 19.02
C GLU A 77 8.56 -9.80 17.86
N ALA A 78 8.99 -9.10 16.81
CA ALA A 78 9.52 -9.72 15.61
C ALA A 78 11.05 -9.82 15.60
N ALA A 79 11.74 -9.21 16.57
CA ALA A 79 13.19 -9.30 16.73
C ALA A 79 13.57 -10.60 17.46
N PRO A 80 14.67 -11.28 17.07
CA PRO A 80 15.20 -12.39 17.85
C PRO A 80 15.47 -12.01 19.31
N ARG A 81 15.27 -12.96 20.24
CA ARG A 81 15.50 -12.72 21.68
C ARG A 81 16.94 -12.25 21.93
N GLY A 82 17.08 -11.25 22.81
CA GLY A 82 18.37 -10.70 23.23
C GLY A 82 18.96 -9.65 22.30
N LYS A 83 18.27 -9.30 21.20
CA LYS A 83 18.67 -8.23 20.30
C LYS A 83 18.45 -6.85 20.93
N ARG A 84 19.42 -5.95 20.75
CA ARG A 84 19.33 -4.57 21.23
C ARG A 84 18.65 -3.71 20.18
N ILE A 85 17.58 -3.04 20.61
CA ILE A 85 16.73 -2.21 19.76
C ILE A 85 16.88 -0.77 20.23
N GLY A 86 17.12 0.14 19.30
CA GLY A 86 17.14 1.58 19.55
C GLY A 86 16.21 2.31 18.60
N LEU A 87 15.85 3.54 18.96
CA LEU A 87 15.01 4.40 18.13
C LEU A 87 15.62 5.79 17.99
N VAL A 88 15.68 6.27 16.75
CA VAL A 88 16.02 7.65 16.40
C VAL A 88 14.83 8.35 15.76
N ALA A 89 14.70 9.64 16.01
CA ALA A 89 13.81 10.52 15.26
C ALA A 89 14.67 11.37 14.32
N ILE A 90 14.23 11.54 13.06
CA ILE A 90 14.93 12.44 12.14
C ILE A 90 14.85 13.87 12.71
N PRO A 91 15.99 14.55 12.94
CA PRO A 91 16.01 15.83 13.62
C PRO A 91 15.50 16.95 12.72
N SER A 92 15.04 18.04 13.35
CA SER A 92 14.57 19.25 12.65
C SER A 92 15.57 19.75 11.61
N SER A 93 15.07 20.42 10.57
CA SER A 93 15.93 21.13 9.62
C SER A 93 16.73 22.25 10.29
N THR A 94 16.27 22.78 11.43
CA THR A 94 17.00 23.78 12.23
C THR A 94 17.86 23.10 13.28
N LYS A 95 19.17 23.36 13.27
CA LYS A 95 20.12 22.87 14.28
C LYS A 95 19.65 23.22 15.70
N GLY A 96 19.74 22.25 16.61
CA GLY A 96 19.38 22.40 18.02
C GLY A 96 17.88 22.50 18.32
N LYS A 97 17.01 22.54 17.29
CA LYS A 97 15.56 22.56 17.48
C LYS A 97 15.03 21.14 17.65
N VAL A 98 14.36 20.89 18.78
CA VAL A 98 13.61 19.65 19.01
C VAL A 98 12.31 19.72 18.20
N ASN A 99 12.11 18.79 17.26
CA ASN A 99 10.85 18.67 16.54
C ASN A 99 9.81 17.83 17.32
N VAL A 100 8.60 17.79 16.79
CA VAL A 100 7.49 17.04 17.41
C VAL A 100 7.81 15.56 17.50
N VAL A 101 8.34 14.98 16.43
CA VAL A 101 8.69 13.55 16.34
C VAL A 101 9.67 13.16 17.45
N THR A 102 10.74 13.94 17.64
CA THR A 102 11.72 13.73 18.73
C THR A 102 11.04 13.81 20.10
N SER A 103 10.10 14.75 20.27
CA SER A 103 9.36 14.89 21.53
C SER A 103 8.46 13.68 21.80
N VAL A 104 7.76 13.20 20.77
CA VAL A 104 6.91 12.00 20.82
C VAL A 104 7.74 10.76 21.15
N ALA A 105 8.88 10.56 20.48
CA ALA A 105 9.81 9.47 20.74
C ALA A 105 10.29 9.45 22.20
N ARG A 106 10.79 10.59 22.70
CA ARG A 106 11.26 10.74 24.09
C ARG A 106 10.17 10.47 25.12
N LEU A 107 8.93 10.89 24.85
CA LEU A 107 7.80 10.63 25.74
C LEU A 107 7.40 9.15 25.76
N VAL A 108 7.41 8.49 24.59
CA VAL A 108 7.06 7.07 24.47
C VAL A 108 8.10 6.18 25.16
N LEU A 109 9.39 6.51 25.03
CA LEU A 109 10.50 5.71 25.55
C LEU A 109 10.90 6.10 26.99
N GLY A 110 10.69 7.35 27.40
CA GLY A 110 11.12 7.88 28.69
C GLY A 110 10.51 7.21 29.92
N GLY A 111 9.44 6.42 29.74
CA GLY A 111 8.87 5.59 30.80
C GLY A 111 9.62 4.28 31.08
N GLY A 112 10.62 3.90 30.27
CA GLY A 112 11.39 2.65 30.42
C GLY A 112 10.57 1.36 30.28
N ALA A 113 9.31 1.47 29.86
CA ALA A 113 8.37 0.35 29.78
C ALA A 113 8.58 -0.53 28.53
N LEU A 114 9.32 -0.02 27.53
CA LEU A 114 9.62 -0.72 26.29
C LEU A 114 11.09 -1.12 26.28
N ALA A 115 11.38 -2.33 25.81
CA ALA A 115 12.75 -2.82 25.59
C ALA A 115 13.35 -2.18 24.32
N CYS A 116 13.42 -0.85 24.30
CA CYS A 116 13.91 -0.03 23.20
C CYS A 116 14.58 1.21 23.77
N ASP A 117 15.84 1.45 23.40
CA ASP A 117 16.63 2.58 23.88
C ASP A 117 16.33 3.84 23.07
N ASP A 118 16.23 5.00 23.74
CA ASP A 118 16.13 6.30 23.08
C ASP A 118 17.49 6.75 22.55
N LEU A 119 17.66 6.67 21.23
CA LEU A 119 18.87 7.11 20.52
C LEU A 119 18.71 8.50 19.90
N THR A 120 17.57 9.17 20.10
CA THR A 120 17.33 10.53 19.58
C THR A 120 18.38 11.56 20.00
N PRO A 121 19.06 11.48 21.17
CA PRO A 121 20.13 12.41 21.50
C PRO A 121 21.40 12.23 20.66
N HIS A 122 21.60 11.03 20.09
CA HIS A 122 22.78 10.70 19.29
C HIS A 122 22.62 11.07 17.82
N PHE A 123 21.39 11.08 17.30
CA PHE A 123 21.13 11.42 15.90
C PHE A 123 20.79 12.91 15.74
N VAL A 124 21.79 13.69 15.31
CA VAL A 124 21.77 15.16 15.41
C VAL A 124 21.88 15.84 14.05
N ARG A 125 21.33 17.05 14.00
CA ARG A 125 21.53 18.01 12.89
C ARG A 125 22.79 18.83 13.20
N THR A 126 23.86 18.64 12.43
CA THR A 126 25.15 19.34 12.62
C THR A 126 25.10 20.78 12.11
N GLU A 127 24.28 21.05 11.10
CA GLU A 127 24.08 22.37 10.49
C GLU A 127 22.62 22.58 10.07
N SER A 128 22.12 23.82 10.14
CA SER A 128 20.75 24.13 9.71
C SER A 128 20.63 24.02 8.19
N LYS A 129 19.49 23.50 7.72
CA LYS A 129 19.11 23.42 6.31
C LYS A 129 17.87 24.27 6.04
N GLU A 130 17.83 24.93 4.88
CA GLU A 130 16.60 25.57 4.40
C GLU A 130 15.48 24.54 4.20
N LYS A 131 14.27 24.86 4.62
CA LYS A 131 13.15 23.93 4.50
C LYS A 131 12.78 23.77 3.02
N ALA A 132 12.31 22.56 2.66
CA ALA A 132 11.92 22.25 1.29
C ALA A 132 10.74 23.09 0.75
N HIS A 133 9.97 23.75 1.62
CA HIS A 133 8.90 24.67 1.21
C HIS A 133 9.35 26.15 1.14
N ASP A 134 10.57 26.45 1.60
CA ASP A 134 11.17 27.79 1.63
C ASP A 134 12.25 27.98 0.55
N GLY A 135 12.30 27.08 -0.46
CA GLY A 135 13.28 27.12 -1.55
C GLY A 135 14.48 26.18 -1.39
N GLY A 136 14.60 25.48 -0.26
CA GLY A 136 15.65 24.49 -0.02
C GLY A 136 15.51 23.23 -0.88
N THR A 137 16.62 22.55 -1.20
CA THR A 137 16.57 21.35 -2.04
C THR A 137 16.12 20.12 -1.24
N ARG A 138 15.43 19.17 -1.90
CA ARG A 138 15.12 17.84 -1.33
C ARG A 138 16.27 16.85 -1.51
N SER A 139 17.50 17.31 -1.74
CA SER A 139 18.66 16.46 -2.01
C SER A 139 18.98 15.54 -0.82
N VAL A 140 19.23 14.26 -1.10
CA VAL A 140 19.73 13.27 -0.13
C VAL A 140 21.11 13.71 0.36
N ALA A 141 22.04 14.00 -0.56
CA ALA A 141 23.41 14.39 -0.23
C ALA A 141 23.49 15.61 0.71
N GLU A 142 22.68 16.66 0.48
CA GLU A 142 22.62 17.81 1.39
C GLU A 142 22.08 17.42 2.77
N SER A 143 21.13 16.48 2.81
CA SER A 143 20.56 16.00 4.06
C SER A 143 21.58 15.16 4.84
N VAL A 144 22.36 14.31 4.16
CA VAL A 144 23.47 13.54 4.74
C VAL A 144 24.53 14.46 5.33
N ASN A 145 24.98 15.48 4.58
CA ASN A 145 26.02 16.42 5.04
C ASN A 145 25.66 17.23 6.29
N THR A 146 24.37 17.33 6.61
CA THR A 146 23.88 18.08 7.77
C THR A 146 23.46 17.18 8.93
N LEU A 147 23.59 15.86 8.80
CA LEU A 147 23.23 14.87 9.83
C LEU A 147 24.48 14.16 10.35
N ALA A 148 24.44 13.75 11.61
CA ALA A 148 25.46 12.90 12.20
C ALA A 148 24.86 11.98 13.28
N PHE A 149 25.54 10.86 13.52
CA PHE A 149 25.28 10.00 14.68
C PHE A 149 26.48 10.07 15.64
N GLU A 150 26.29 10.62 16.84
CA GLU A 150 27.36 11.01 17.75
C GLU A 150 27.26 10.36 19.15
N PRO A 151 28.28 9.61 19.62
CA PRO A 151 29.42 9.13 18.86
C PRO A 151 29.02 7.97 17.92
N PRO A 152 29.71 7.80 16.78
CA PRO A 152 29.40 6.72 15.81
C PRO A 152 29.36 5.32 16.44
N SER A 153 30.25 5.05 17.40
CA SER A 153 30.35 3.76 18.10
C SER A 153 29.06 3.36 18.85
N THR A 154 28.19 4.32 19.19
CA THR A 154 26.94 4.01 19.87
C THR A 154 25.99 3.24 18.95
N ALA A 155 25.93 3.54 17.65
CA ALA A 155 25.07 2.83 16.71
C ALA A 155 25.47 1.35 16.58
N GLN A 156 26.78 1.05 16.61
CA GLN A 156 27.35 -0.29 16.48
C GLN A 156 26.94 -1.25 17.62
N ALA A 157 26.45 -0.71 18.73
CA ALA A 157 26.04 -1.50 19.89
C ALA A 157 24.59 -2.04 19.78
N TYR A 158 23.91 -1.78 18.67
CA TYR A 158 22.53 -2.17 18.41
C TYR A 158 22.43 -3.16 17.26
N ASP A 159 21.39 -3.97 17.29
CA ASP A 159 21.06 -4.89 16.21
C ASP A 159 19.93 -4.37 15.32
N VAL A 160 19.08 -3.50 15.87
CA VAL A 160 17.94 -2.91 15.17
C VAL A 160 17.83 -1.44 15.54
N ILE A 161 17.71 -0.57 14.54
CA ILE A 161 17.44 0.85 14.74
C ILE A 161 16.14 1.22 14.02
N ILE A 162 15.17 1.73 14.78
CA ILE A 162 13.93 2.29 14.25
C ILE A 162 14.19 3.76 13.94
N VAL A 163 13.94 4.19 12.71
CA VAL A 163 14.05 5.58 12.27
C VAL A 163 12.65 6.13 12.06
N VAL A 164 12.33 7.24 12.72
CA VAL A 164 10.99 7.83 12.70
C VAL A 164 11.01 9.23 12.11
N ASP A 165 10.08 9.52 11.20
CA ASP A 165 9.83 10.85 10.64
C ASP A 165 8.34 11.22 10.75
N ASP A 166 8.00 12.49 10.49
CA ASP A 166 6.62 12.96 10.56
C ASP A 166 5.78 12.48 9.36
N ILE A 167 6.15 12.90 8.15
CA ILE A 167 5.39 12.71 6.93
C ILE A 167 6.31 12.27 5.81
N LEU A 168 6.08 11.05 5.32
CA LEU A 168 6.70 10.52 4.13
C LEU A 168 6.18 11.27 2.90
N THR A 169 7.09 11.94 2.18
CA THR A 169 6.80 12.60 0.90
C THR A 169 7.48 11.86 -0.26
N THR A 170 8.80 11.99 -0.32
CA THR A 170 9.70 11.33 -1.29
C THR A 170 10.60 10.31 -0.61
N GLY A 171 10.70 10.37 0.73
CA GLY A 171 11.52 9.49 1.55
C GLY A 171 13.02 9.74 1.54
N ASN A 172 13.47 10.81 0.89
CA ASN A 172 14.87 11.23 0.89
C ASN A 172 15.43 11.46 2.31
N SER A 173 14.58 11.83 3.27
CA SER A 173 14.96 11.95 4.69
C SER A 173 15.38 10.61 5.28
N PHE A 174 14.64 9.52 4.97
CA PHE A 174 15.00 8.17 5.38
C PHE A 174 16.28 7.69 4.71
N ILE A 175 16.44 7.89 3.39
CA ILE A 175 17.67 7.52 2.68
C ILE A 175 18.90 8.20 3.32
N ALA A 176 18.78 9.49 3.65
CA ALA A 176 19.85 10.22 4.32
C ALA A 176 20.11 9.69 5.74
N ALA A 177 19.08 9.34 6.49
CA ALA A 177 19.23 8.77 7.83
C ALA A 177 19.89 7.39 7.79
N ASP A 178 19.46 6.53 6.88
CA ASP A 178 20.03 5.20 6.66
C ASP A 178 21.53 5.32 6.32
N THR A 179 21.87 6.22 5.40
CA THR A 179 23.27 6.49 5.01
C THR A 179 24.13 6.89 6.20
N VAL A 180 23.65 7.83 7.04
CA VAL A 180 24.40 8.28 8.23
C VAL A 180 24.57 7.16 9.27
N LEU A 181 23.57 6.29 9.42
CA LEU A 181 23.68 5.12 10.30
C LEU A 181 24.71 4.10 9.77
N TRP A 182 24.70 3.83 8.46
CA TRP A 182 25.68 2.98 7.82
C TRP A 182 27.10 3.55 7.93
N ASP A 183 27.28 4.86 7.69
CA ASP A 183 28.56 5.56 7.83
C ASP A 183 29.07 5.57 9.28
N ALA A 184 28.16 5.54 10.27
CA ALA A 184 28.51 5.38 11.67
C ALA A 184 28.98 3.94 12.02
N GLY A 185 28.90 3.00 11.08
CA GLY A 185 29.31 1.61 11.22
C GLY A 185 28.21 0.69 11.74
N PHE A 186 26.95 1.10 11.75
CA PHE A 186 25.84 0.19 12.02
C PHE A 186 25.85 -0.95 10.99
N THR A 187 25.52 -2.18 11.40
CA THR A 187 25.45 -3.34 10.48
C THR A 187 24.19 -4.17 10.71
N GLY A 188 23.26 -3.67 11.53
CA GLY A 188 22.03 -4.35 11.89
C GLY A 188 20.89 -4.09 10.90
N THR A 189 19.65 -4.17 11.37
CA THR A 189 18.45 -3.90 10.57
C THR A 189 17.93 -2.49 10.83
N ILE A 190 17.62 -1.73 9.79
CA ILE A 190 16.93 -0.44 9.91
C ILE A 190 15.43 -0.64 9.68
N VAL A 191 14.58 -0.05 10.53
CA VAL A 191 13.13 -0.02 10.36
C VAL A 191 12.70 1.42 10.20
N ASN A 192 12.36 1.83 8.97
CA ASN A 192 11.89 3.18 8.69
C ASN A 192 10.37 3.29 8.90
N PHE A 193 9.94 4.32 9.61
CA PHE A 193 8.53 4.59 9.88
C PHE A 193 8.18 6.07 9.77
N ALA A 194 7.08 6.37 9.08
CA ALA A 194 6.45 7.69 9.09
C ALA A 194 5.03 7.62 9.68
N PHE A 195 4.62 8.66 10.42
CA PHE A 195 3.24 8.71 10.93
C PHE A 195 2.21 8.82 9.80
N ALA A 196 2.55 9.56 8.73
CA ALA A 196 1.69 9.65 7.55
C ALA A 196 2.48 9.66 6.24
N ARG A 197 1.81 9.34 5.12
CA ARG A 197 2.34 9.50 3.76
C ARG A 197 1.50 10.51 2.97
N THR A 198 2.17 11.45 2.31
CA THR A 198 1.48 12.41 1.44
C THR A 198 0.92 11.72 0.19
N THR A 199 -0.35 11.95 -0.11
CA THR A 199 -1.06 11.39 -1.29
C THR A 199 -2.04 12.43 -1.86
N SER A 200 -2.61 12.25 -3.06
CA SER A 200 -3.75 13.08 -3.50
C SER A 200 -5.04 12.63 -2.81
N ALA A 201 -6.05 13.50 -2.75
CA ALA A 201 -7.39 13.18 -2.21
C ALA A 201 -8.04 12.02 -2.99
N ASP A 202 -7.88 11.98 -4.31
CA ASP A 202 -8.39 10.90 -5.15
C ASP A 202 -7.71 9.56 -4.84
N ALA A 203 -6.40 9.58 -4.61
CA ALA A 203 -5.65 8.37 -4.27
C ALA A 203 -6.05 7.83 -2.89
N GLU A 204 -6.33 8.71 -1.92
CA GLU A 204 -6.90 8.33 -0.62
C GLU A 204 -8.27 7.68 -0.77
N GLU A 205 -9.17 8.27 -1.56
CA GLU A 205 -10.48 7.68 -1.81
C GLU A 205 -10.36 6.26 -2.41
N VAL A 206 -9.41 6.06 -3.33
CA VAL A 206 -9.13 4.73 -3.88
C VAL A 206 -8.60 3.77 -2.80
N PHE A 207 -7.71 4.24 -1.91
CA PHE A 207 -7.24 3.44 -0.77
C PHE A 207 -8.39 3.04 0.17
N GLU A 208 -9.31 3.96 0.47
CA GLU A 208 -10.44 3.74 1.39
C GLU A 208 -11.53 2.84 0.78
N ARG A 209 -11.83 3.00 -0.51
CA ARG A 209 -12.71 2.09 -1.25
C ARG A 209 -12.13 0.67 -1.33
N GLY A 210 -10.81 0.55 -1.13
CA GLY A 210 -10.13 -0.68 -0.76
C GLY A 210 -9.82 -1.61 -1.93
N ALA A 211 -8.89 -2.52 -1.66
CA ALA A 211 -8.51 -3.61 -2.55
C ALA A 211 -9.60 -4.70 -2.71
N SER A 212 -10.77 -4.54 -2.08
CA SER A 212 -11.78 -5.58 -1.93
C SER A 212 -12.94 -5.50 -2.92
N THR A 213 -12.96 -4.56 -3.86
CA THR A 213 -13.90 -4.65 -4.98
C THR A 213 -13.47 -5.83 -5.84
N ALA A 214 -14.32 -6.86 -5.95
CA ALA A 214 -14.07 -7.99 -6.83
C ALA A 214 -13.96 -7.45 -8.27
N PHE A 215 -12.77 -7.55 -8.87
CA PHE A 215 -12.65 -7.36 -10.31
C PHE A 215 -13.32 -8.57 -10.97
N ALA A 216 -14.36 -8.35 -11.77
CA ALA A 216 -14.96 -9.41 -12.55
C ALA A 216 -13.93 -9.88 -13.59
N ALA A 217 -13.25 -10.99 -13.29
CA ALA A 217 -12.25 -11.55 -14.17
C ALA A 217 -12.86 -11.85 -15.53
N HIS A 218 -12.28 -11.31 -16.61
CA HIS A 218 -12.60 -11.71 -17.97
C HIS A 218 -11.93 -13.06 -18.22
N SER A 219 -12.52 -14.14 -17.71
CA SER A 219 -11.90 -15.45 -17.78
C SER A 219 -11.75 -15.92 -19.23
N ASN A 220 -10.52 -16.30 -19.59
CA ASN A 220 -10.14 -16.97 -20.83
C ASN A 220 -10.28 -16.19 -22.17
N ALA A 221 -10.60 -14.90 -22.15
CA ALA A 221 -10.58 -14.09 -23.37
C ALA A 221 -9.14 -13.72 -23.79
N PRO A 222 -8.84 -13.56 -25.09
CA PRO A 222 -7.57 -12.96 -25.54
C PRO A 222 -7.35 -11.60 -24.88
N ILE A 223 -6.08 -11.27 -24.60
CA ILE A 223 -5.72 -9.97 -24.03
C ILE A 223 -5.64 -8.96 -25.18
N ASP A 224 -6.44 -7.90 -25.10
CA ASP A 224 -6.52 -6.86 -26.13
C ASP A 224 -5.42 -5.81 -25.98
N ALA A 225 -5.01 -5.50 -24.74
CA ALA A 225 -3.95 -4.53 -24.47
C ALA A 225 -3.28 -4.73 -23.10
N LEU A 226 -2.07 -4.21 -22.95
CA LEU A 226 -1.29 -4.19 -21.71
C LEU A 226 -1.07 -2.75 -21.20
N VAL A 227 -1.26 -2.55 -19.91
CA VAL A 227 -0.76 -1.38 -19.18
C VAL A 227 0.39 -1.85 -18.30
N LEU A 228 1.57 -1.27 -18.48
CA LEU A 228 2.79 -1.72 -17.82
C LEU A 228 3.28 -0.64 -16.87
N ASP A 229 3.54 -0.98 -15.62
CA ASP A 229 4.40 -0.14 -14.79
C ASP A 229 5.86 -0.19 -15.28
N LEU A 230 6.66 0.81 -14.92
CA LEU A 230 8.06 0.90 -15.31
C LEU A 230 9.00 0.41 -14.21
N ASP A 231 8.89 1.00 -13.02
CA ASP A 231 9.89 0.93 -11.96
C ASP A 231 9.76 -0.39 -11.21
N GLN A 232 10.81 -1.21 -11.18
CA GLN A 232 10.76 -2.57 -10.61
C GLN A 232 9.72 -3.48 -11.29
N THR A 233 9.20 -3.11 -12.47
CA THR A 233 8.37 -3.97 -13.32
C THR A 233 9.09 -4.28 -14.63
N LEU A 234 9.54 -3.23 -15.32
CA LEU A 234 10.36 -3.32 -16.53
C LEU A 234 11.81 -2.91 -16.28
N LEU A 235 12.06 -1.97 -15.38
CA LEU A 235 13.42 -1.62 -14.95
C LEU A 235 13.73 -2.38 -13.67
N ASP A 236 14.82 -3.13 -13.69
CA ASP A 236 15.44 -3.63 -12.48
C ASP A 236 16.20 -2.47 -11.82
N ASP A 237 15.50 -1.83 -10.89
CA ASP A 237 15.97 -0.71 -10.09
C ASP A 237 15.89 -1.10 -8.60
N PRO A 238 16.83 -1.94 -8.12
CA PRO A 238 16.81 -2.38 -6.73
C PRO A 238 17.23 -1.26 -5.78
N VAL A 239 18.06 -0.33 -6.25
CA VAL A 239 18.54 0.85 -5.51
C VAL A 239 18.68 2.04 -6.46
N LEU A 240 17.90 3.08 -6.20
CA LEU A 240 17.95 4.33 -6.93
C LEU A 240 19.38 4.90 -6.95
N ASN A 241 19.89 5.21 -8.14
CA ASN A 241 21.19 5.84 -8.28
C ASN A 241 21.06 7.34 -7.99
N GLU A 242 21.64 7.81 -6.89
CA GLU A 242 21.46 9.20 -6.43
C GLU A 242 21.91 10.25 -7.46
N GLU A 243 23.01 9.99 -8.18
CA GLU A 243 23.51 10.93 -9.19
C GLU A 243 22.53 11.04 -10.36
N TYR A 244 22.01 9.90 -10.82
CA TYR A 244 21.01 9.83 -11.88
C TYR A 244 19.68 10.44 -11.46
N GLU A 245 19.16 10.11 -10.27
CA GLU A 245 17.89 10.65 -9.78
C GLU A 245 17.95 12.17 -9.54
N ARG A 246 19.14 12.71 -9.27
CA ARG A 246 19.36 14.15 -9.15
C ARG A 246 19.26 14.86 -10.50
N ASP A 247 20.00 14.38 -11.50
CA ASP A 247 19.99 14.94 -12.85
C ASP A 247 20.34 13.84 -13.87
N PRO A 248 19.31 13.20 -14.47
CA PRO A 248 19.53 12.15 -15.45
C PRO A 248 20.36 12.60 -16.66
N TYR A 249 20.19 13.84 -17.11
CA TYR A 249 20.89 14.35 -18.29
C TYR A 249 22.36 14.62 -18.00
N ALA A 250 22.67 15.20 -16.83
CA ALA A 250 24.06 15.37 -16.40
C ALA A 250 24.74 14.02 -16.19
N TYR A 251 24.05 13.04 -15.58
CA TYR A 251 24.56 11.68 -15.42
C TYR A 251 24.94 11.07 -16.77
N ILE A 252 24.01 11.08 -17.73
CA ILE A 252 24.20 10.56 -19.09
C ILE A 252 25.40 11.24 -19.77
N HIS A 253 25.49 12.57 -19.67
CA HIS A 253 26.62 13.31 -20.24
C HIS A 253 27.96 12.89 -19.62
N ASN A 254 28.02 12.73 -18.30
CA ASN A 254 29.24 12.37 -17.57
C ASN A 254 29.66 10.90 -17.78
N HIS A 255 28.71 10.02 -18.08
CA HIS A 255 28.94 8.57 -18.20
C HIS A 255 28.91 8.04 -19.64
N GLY A 256 28.93 8.92 -20.65
CA GLY A 256 29.18 8.53 -22.04
C GLY A 256 27.94 8.36 -22.92
N GLY A 257 26.85 9.08 -22.64
CA GLY A 257 25.72 9.30 -23.55
C GLY A 257 24.71 8.15 -23.65
N ASP A 258 25.14 6.92 -23.38
CA ASP A 258 24.38 5.68 -23.60
C ASP A 258 24.14 4.86 -22.33
N SER A 259 24.61 5.32 -21.18
CA SER A 259 24.51 4.59 -19.92
C SER A 259 23.43 5.17 -19.03
N ILE A 260 22.43 4.36 -18.70
CA ILE A 260 21.63 4.53 -17.50
C ILE A 260 22.11 3.52 -16.45
N PRO A 261 21.97 3.81 -15.14
CA PRO A 261 22.43 2.91 -14.08
C PRO A 261 21.54 1.68 -13.89
N TYR A 262 20.42 1.60 -14.61
CA TYR A 262 19.40 0.57 -14.44
C TYR A 262 19.39 -0.42 -15.61
N SER A 263 19.22 -1.70 -15.29
CA SER A 263 19.02 -2.77 -16.28
C SER A 263 17.53 -3.06 -16.47
N GLY A 264 17.16 -3.71 -17.57
CA GLY A 264 15.84 -4.35 -17.64
C GLY A 264 15.89 -5.73 -17.00
N TYR A 265 14.77 -6.18 -16.42
CA TYR A 265 14.67 -7.59 -15.97
C TYR A 265 14.94 -8.57 -17.12
N PRO A 266 15.56 -9.73 -16.82
CA PRO A 266 15.74 -10.80 -17.79
C PRO A 266 14.42 -11.17 -18.48
N GLY A 267 14.42 -11.24 -19.80
CA GLY A 267 13.26 -11.67 -20.59
C GLY A 267 12.26 -10.58 -20.97
N ILE A 268 12.46 -9.30 -20.62
CA ILE A 268 11.53 -8.21 -21.01
C ILE A 268 11.28 -8.12 -22.51
N SER A 269 12.28 -8.44 -23.33
CA SER A 269 12.10 -8.52 -24.79
C SER A 269 11.03 -9.54 -25.23
N PHE A 270 10.63 -10.47 -24.36
CA PHE A 270 9.56 -11.44 -24.64
C PHE A 270 8.18 -10.80 -24.58
N ILE A 271 7.97 -9.77 -23.73
CA ILE A 271 6.73 -9.00 -23.68
C ILE A 271 6.46 -8.37 -25.05
N GLN A 272 7.51 -7.89 -25.72
CA GLN A 272 7.42 -7.31 -27.08
C GLN A 272 6.96 -8.35 -28.11
N ARG A 273 7.45 -9.60 -28.00
CA ARG A 273 7.12 -10.69 -28.92
C ARG A 273 5.68 -11.20 -28.78
N LEU A 274 4.95 -10.74 -27.77
CA LEU A 274 3.52 -11.06 -27.62
C LEU A 274 2.68 -10.44 -28.73
N GLY A 275 3.13 -9.32 -29.33
CA GLY A 275 2.35 -8.60 -30.34
C GLY A 275 1.08 -7.93 -29.78
N ILE A 276 0.97 -7.81 -28.45
CA ILE A 276 -0.14 -7.16 -27.76
C ILE A 276 0.16 -5.66 -27.66
N PRO A 277 -0.76 -4.76 -28.05
CA PRO A 277 -0.64 -3.32 -27.83
C PRO A 277 -0.35 -3.00 -26.36
N ASN A 278 0.60 -2.11 -26.08
CA ASN A 278 0.98 -1.78 -24.70
C ASN A 278 1.30 -0.29 -24.50
N ALA A 279 1.06 0.17 -23.28
CA ALA A 279 1.41 1.50 -22.80
C ALA A 279 2.07 1.41 -21.42
N ILE A 280 2.99 2.34 -21.14
CA ILE A 280 3.72 2.41 -19.88
C ILE A 280 3.12 3.51 -19.00
N VAL A 281 2.85 3.23 -17.73
CA VAL A 281 2.31 4.19 -16.76
C VAL A 281 3.18 4.19 -15.50
N SER A 282 3.91 5.28 -15.26
CA SER A 282 4.79 5.42 -14.09
C SER A 282 4.46 6.66 -13.26
N ASN A 283 4.65 6.56 -11.94
CA ASN A 283 4.59 7.68 -11.01
C ASN A 283 5.82 8.61 -11.11
N SER A 284 6.81 8.23 -11.91
CA SER A 284 8.03 9.01 -12.13
C SER A 284 7.76 10.34 -12.82
N ARG A 285 8.62 11.32 -12.53
CA ARG A 285 8.56 12.63 -13.18
C ARG A 285 8.81 12.50 -14.67
N ALA A 286 8.11 13.31 -15.47
CA ALA A 286 8.28 13.34 -16.92
C ALA A 286 9.74 13.53 -17.37
N GLY A 287 10.55 14.31 -16.63
CA GLY A 287 11.98 14.46 -16.92
C GLY A 287 12.79 13.16 -16.81
N ARG A 288 12.55 12.35 -15.77
CA ARG A 288 13.17 11.02 -15.59
C ARG A 288 12.71 10.07 -16.69
N LEU A 289 11.41 10.05 -16.96
CA LEU A 289 10.85 9.20 -18.02
C LEU A 289 11.42 9.56 -19.40
N ARG A 290 11.57 10.84 -19.73
CA ARG A 290 12.24 11.27 -20.97
C ARG A 290 13.68 10.79 -21.04
N ALA A 291 14.45 10.95 -19.97
CA ALA A 291 15.84 10.51 -19.93
C ALA A 291 15.94 8.99 -20.12
N ILE A 292 15.13 8.21 -19.39
CA ILE A 292 15.07 6.75 -19.52
C ILE A 292 14.65 6.38 -20.95
N THR A 293 13.51 6.85 -21.43
CA THR A 293 12.96 6.44 -22.74
C THR A 293 13.85 6.83 -23.92
N THR A 294 14.64 7.91 -23.81
CA THR A 294 15.55 8.34 -24.88
C THR A 294 16.89 7.60 -24.89
N THR A 295 17.34 7.06 -23.77
CA THR A 295 18.66 6.41 -23.64
C THR A 295 18.61 4.91 -23.37
N TRP A 296 17.48 4.41 -22.87
CA TRP A 296 17.30 3.01 -22.56
C TRP A 296 17.24 2.21 -23.84
N LYS A 297 18.32 1.47 -24.14
CA LYS A 297 18.47 0.65 -25.36
C LYS A 297 17.44 -0.47 -25.49
N LEU A 298 16.76 -0.85 -24.40
CA LEU A 298 15.62 -1.79 -24.43
C LEU A 298 14.28 -1.10 -24.73
N GLY A 299 14.26 0.23 -24.64
CA GLY A 299 13.13 1.13 -24.85
C GLY A 299 12.54 1.13 -26.27
N PRO A 300 13.31 1.19 -27.38
CA PRO A 300 12.76 1.35 -28.72
C PRO A 300 11.69 0.31 -29.12
N ALA A 301 11.74 -0.89 -28.53
CA ALA A 301 10.82 -1.97 -28.85
C ALA A 301 9.59 -2.08 -27.90
N LEU A 302 9.55 -1.35 -26.77
CA LEU A 302 8.34 -1.17 -25.94
C LEU A 302 7.69 0.21 -26.14
N ILE A 303 8.45 1.17 -26.65
CA ILE A 303 8.11 2.59 -26.73
C ILE A 303 7.55 2.98 -28.12
N GLY A 304 7.50 2.01 -29.04
CA GLY A 304 6.85 2.18 -30.33
C GLY A 304 7.77 2.63 -31.46
N ARG A 305 7.21 2.59 -32.68
CA ARG A 305 7.89 2.80 -33.97
C ARG A 305 8.49 4.20 -34.16
N GLU A 306 8.16 5.16 -33.30
CA GLU A 306 8.66 6.55 -33.35
C GLU A 306 10.19 6.63 -33.20
N TYR A 307 10.75 5.78 -32.33
CA TYR A 307 12.20 5.71 -32.12
C TYR A 307 12.89 5.07 -33.34
N GLU A 308 12.28 4.04 -33.92
CA GLU A 308 12.76 3.36 -35.13
C GLU A 308 12.70 4.28 -36.37
N ARG A 309 11.75 5.23 -36.41
CA ARG A 309 11.59 6.22 -37.48
C ARG A 309 12.44 7.48 -37.30
N GLY A 310 13.05 7.67 -36.14
CA GLY A 310 13.81 8.88 -35.81
C GLY A 310 12.92 10.12 -35.63
N GLU A 311 11.64 9.92 -35.31
CA GLU A 311 10.62 10.98 -35.17
C GLU A 311 10.63 11.61 -33.77
N LEU A 312 11.20 10.93 -32.77
CA LEU A 312 11.31 11.42 -31.39
C LEU A 312 12.45 12.44 -31.25
N GLY A 313 12.09 13.69 -30.96
CA GLY A 313 13.05 14.72 -30.58
C GLY A 313 13.75 14.42 -29.24
N ARG A 314 14.94 14.98 -29.02
CA ARG A 314 15.57 14.94 -27.69
C ARG A 314 14.64 15.59 -26.67
N GLY A 315 14.17 14.80 -25.70
CA GLY A 315 13.33 15.31 -24.61
C GLY A 315 11.83 15.33 -24.93
N GLU A 316 11.37 14.55 -25.89
CA GLU A 316 9.94 14.25 -26.05
C GLU A 316 9.61 12.92 -25.34
N LEU A 317 8.42 12.85 -24.74
CA LEU A 317 7.90 11.58 -24.24
C LEU A 317 7.25 10.84 -25.42
N PRO A 318 7.53 9.54 -25.57
CA PRO A 318 6.84 8.71 -26.53
C PRO A 318 5.33 8.65 -26.29
N GLU A 319 4.55 8.48 -27.35
CA GLU A 319 3.08 8.59 -27.25
C GLU A 319 2.44 7.53 -26.35
N ASN A 320 3.08 6.37 -26.18
CA ASN A 320 2.59 5.28 -25.33
C ASN A 320 3.18 5.30 -23.91
N VAL A 321 3.88 6.36 -23.49
CA VAL A 321 4.47 6.49 -22.15
C VAL A 321 3.81 7.63 -21.38
N PHE A 322 3.17 7.27 -20.27
CA PHE A 322 2.38 8.17 -19.44
C PHE A 322 3.03 8.35 -18.06
N ASN A 323 3.14 9.60 -17.63
CA ASN A 323 3.48 9.96 -16.27
C ASN A 323 2.21 10.28 -15.45
N ALA A 324 2.35 10.40 -14.13
CA ALA A 324 1.25 10.88 -13.28
C ALA A 324 0.68 12.22 -13.80
N PRO A 325 -0.63 12.31 -14.12
CA PRO A 325 -1.25 13.55 -14.57
C PRO A 325 -1.08 14.67 -13.57
N ARG A 326 -1.01 15.92 -14.04
CA ARG A 326 -0.83 17.09 -13.19
C ARG A 326 -2.07 17.96 -13.26
N VAL A 327 -2.64 18.27 -12.11
CA VAL A 327 -3.74 19.22 -11.95
C VAL A 327 -3.14 20.56 -11.56
N GLU A 328 -3.43 21.59 -12.35
CA GLU A 328 -3.08 22.97 -12.09
C GLU A 328 -4.31 23.67 -11.49
N CYS A 329 -4.13 24.33 -10.36
CA CYS A 329 -5.09 25.22 -9.70
C CYS A 329 -4.49 26.62 -9.60
N ASP A 330 -5.32 27.63 -9.35
CA ASP A 330 -4.90 29.05 -9.36
C ASP A 330 -3.66 29.33 -8.51
N ASP A 331 -3.51 28.64 -7.37
CA ASP A 331 -2.42 28.88 -6.40
C ASP A 331 -1.45 27.69 -6.22
N PHE A 332 -1.70 26.54 -6.85
CA PHE A 332 -0.87 25.33 -6.66
C PHE A 332 -1.13 24.27 -7.72
N SER A 333 -0.23 23.28 -7.78
CA SER A 333 -0.37 22.11 -8.64
C SER A 333 -0.11 20.82 -7.86
N TYR A 334 -0.78 19.73 -8.22
CA TYR A 334 -0.52 18.40 -7.66
C TYR A 334 -0.57 17.31 -8.72
N SER A 335 0.04 16.16 -8.42
CA SER A 335 0.07 15.00 -9.32
C SER A 335 -0.92 13.94 -8.88
N LEU A 336 -1.64 13.38 -9.85
CA LEU A 336 -2.56 12.26 -9.71
C LEU A 336 -1.79 10.94 -9.89
N SER A 337 -0.87 10.68 -8.97
CA SER A 337 -0.07 9.44 -8.97
C SER A 337 -0.93 8.23 -8.58
N LYS A 338 -0.57 7.04 -9.07
CA LYS A 338 -1.13 5.76 -8.61
C LYS A 338 -1.07 5.74 -7.07
N PRO A 339 -2.16 5.37 -6.38
CA PRO A 339 -3.31 4.58 -6.86
C PRO A 339 -4.41 5.35 -7.60
N CYS A 340 -4.28 6.65 -7.83
CA CYS A 340 -5.23 7.38 -8.67
C CYS A 340 -5.31 6.76 -10.08
N PRO A 341 -6.50 6.46 -10.62
CA PRO A 341 -6.65 5.73 -11.89
C PRO A 341 -6.41 6.60 -13.13
N ASP A 342 -6.35 7.93 -13.02
CA ASP A 342 -6.34 8.83 -14.17
C ASP A 342 -5.21 8.54 -15.17
N GLY A 343 -3.99 8.28 -14.69
CA GLY A 343 -2.86 7.92 -15.54
C GLY A 343 -3.12 6.61 -16.31
N VAL A 344 -3.71 5.62 -15.64
CA VAL A 344 -4.10 4.34 -16.25
C VAL A 344 -5.23 4.54 -17.27
N GLN A 345 -6.23 5.37 -16.95
CA GLN A 345 -7.33 5.68 -17.86
C GLN A 345 -6.87 6.41 -19.12
N GLN A 346 -5.88 7.30 -19.02
CA GLN A 346 -5.26 7.94 -20.18
C GLN A 346 -4.58 6.91 -21.09
N ALA A 347 -3.79 6.00 -20.50
CA ALA A 347 -3.15 4.90 -21.24
C ALA A 347 -4.18 3.98 -21.92
N VAL A 348 -5.25 3.61 -21.21
CA VAL A 348 -6.35 2.79 -21.76
C VAL A 348 -7.04 3.49 -22.94
N ARG A 349 -7.31 4.80 -22.84
CA ARG A 349 -7.90 5.58 -23.94
C ARG A 349 -6.97 5.68 -25.15
N HIS A 350 -5.66 5.74 -24.93
CA HIS A 350 -4.68 5.71 -26.01
C HIS A 350 -4.64 4.34 -26.71
N LEU A 351 -4.63 3.25 -25.94
CA LEU A 351 -4.58 1.88 -26.46
C LEU A 351 -5.86 1.51 -27.23
N ILE A 352 -7.02 1.89 -26.70
CA ILE A 352 -8.32 1.60 -27.29
C ILE A 352 -9.15 2.89 -27.30
N PRO A 353 -9.02 3.72 -28.36
CA PRO A 353 -9.72 5.00 -28.45
C PRO A 353 -11.25 4.86 -28.54
N ASP A 354 -11.70 3.80 -29.22
CA ASP A 354 -13.11 3.47 -29.40
C ASP A 354 -13.74 3.02 -28.07
N GLU A 355 -14.72 3.78 -27.59
CA GLU A 355 -15.39 3.54 -26.31
C GLU A 355 -16.19 2.23 -26.28
N ALA A 356 -16.84 1.86 -27.38
CA ALA A 356 -17.61 0.63 -27.47
C ALA A 356 -16.70 -0.60 -27.42
N LYS A 357 -15.55 -0.55 -28.10
CA LYS A 357 -14.54 -1.62 -28.01
C LYS A 357 -13.93 -1.70 -26.61
N ARG A 358 -13.60 -0.56 -26.01
CA ARG A 358 -13.00 -0.47 -24.67
C ARG A 358 -13.91 -1.08 -23.60
N ALA A 359 -15.23 -0.94 -23.72
CA ALA A 359 -16.19 -1.48 -22.76
C ALA A 359 -16.21 -3.02 -22.69
N THR A 360 -15.69 -3.70 -23.72
CA THR A 360 -15.64 -5.17 -23.80
C THR A 360 -14.22 -5.71 -23.87
N ALA A 361 -13.21 -4.83 -23.89
CA ALA A 361 -11.83 -5.22 -24.09
C ALA A 361 -11.23 -5.78 -22.79
N ARG A 362 -10.48 -6.88 -22.91
CA ARG A 362 -9.68 -7.40 -21.81
C ARG A 362 -8.33 -6.68 -21.79
N ILE A 363 -8.16 -5.79 -20.82
CA ILE A 363 -6.92 -5.04 -20.62
C ILE A 363 -6.26 -5.56 -19.34
N VAL A 364 -4.98 -5.91 -19.44
CA VAL A 364 -4.18 -6.40 -18.29
C VAL A 364 -3.19 -5.33 -17.84
N GLY A 365 -3.17 -5.05 -16.55
CA GLY A 365 -2.23 -4.14 -15.90
C GLY A 365 -1.17 -4.93 -15.16
N LEU A 366 0.10 -4.81 -15.55
CA LEU A 366 1.23 -5.45 -14.88
C LEU A 366 1.98 -4.43 -14.02
N GLY A 367 2.11 -4.67 -12.72
CA GLY A 367 2.85 -3.80 -11.80
C GLY A 367 3.34 -4.55 -10.57
N ASN A 368 4.16 -3.91 -9.74
CA ASN A 368 4.80 -4.54 -8.59
C ASN A 368 4.38 -3.93 -7.25
N THR A 369 3.49 -2.94 -7.22
CA THR A 369 3.06 -2.28 -5.97
C THR A 369 1.57 -2.46 -5.69
N LEU A 370 1.15 -2.22 -4.44
CA LEU A 370 -0.27 -2.16 -4.08
C LEU A 370 -0.98 -1.04 -4.85
N GLU A 371 -0.31 0.09 -5.02
CA GLU A 371 -0.80 1.26 -5.72
C GLU A 371 -1.14 0.96 -7.18
N ASP A 372 -0.34 0.13 -7.85
CA ASP A 372 -0.64 -0.38 -9.19
C ASP A 372 -1.93 -1.17 -9.20
N MET A 373 -2.05 -2.14 -8.29
CA MET A 373 -3.22 -3.03 -8.23
C MET A 373 -4.51 -2.23 -8.00
N LEU A 374 -4.44 -1.22 -7.14
CA LEU A 374 -5.54 -0.31 -6.87
C LEU A 374 -5.88 0.58 -8.08
N ALA A 375 -4.88 1.18 -8.73
CA ALA A 375 -5.09 2.02 -9.92
C ALA A 375 -5.68 1.24 -11.09
N TYR A 376 -5.18 0.03 -11.35
CA TYR A 376 -5.69 -0.85 -12.40
C TYR A 376 -7.15 -1.19 -12.16
N ARG A 377 -7.49 -1.63 -10.94
CA ARG A 377 -8.88 -1.97 -10.60
C ARG A 377 -9.81 -0.77 -10.74
N ALA A 378 -9.40 0.39 -10.21
CA ALA A 378 -10.18 1.62 -10.30
C ALA A 378 -10.34 2.12 -11.76
N ALA A 379 -9.46 1.70 -12.66
CA ALA A 379 -9.55 1.99 -14.10
C ALA A 379 -10.27 0.89 -14.92
N GLY A 380 -10.76 -0.18 -14.29
CA GLY A 380 -11.38 -1.32 -14.99
C GLY A 380 -10.37 -2.21 -15.73
N VAL A 381 -9.11 -2.20 -15.32
CA VAL A 381 -8.00 -3.01 -15.85
C VAL A 381 -7.75 -4.20 -14.93
N GLU A 382 -7.52 -5.39 -15.52
CA GLU A 382 -7.22 -6.63 -14.78
C GLU A 382 -5.86 -6.51 -14.08
N PRO A 383 -5.80 -6.48 -12.73
CA PRO A 383 -4.56 -6.25 -12.01
C PRO A 383 -3.72 -7.53 -11.91
N VAL A 384 -2.48 -7.50 -12.41
CA VAL A 384 -1.52 -8.61 -12.39
C VAL A 384 -0.22 -8.18 -11.71
N LEU A 385 0.28 -9.01 -10.80
CA LEU A 385 1.43 -8.71 -9.95
C LEU A 385 2.74 -9.29 -10.50
N ALA A 386 3.71 -8.42 -10.72
CA ALA A 386 5.10 -8.75 -11.05
C ALA A 386 5.90 -9.03 -9.77
N LEU A 387 5.92 -10.27 -9.28
CA LEU A 387 6.62 -10.62 -8.03
C LEU A 387 8.14 -10.49 -8.14
N TRP A 388 8.71 -10.54 -9.35
CA TRP A 388 10.13 -10.26 -9.57
C TRP A 388 10.53 -8.85 -9.10
N GLY A 389 9.59 -7.91 -9.13
CA GLY A 389 9.73 -6.54 -8.63
C GLY A 389 9.44 -6.34 -7.14
N VAL A 390 9.03 -7.39 -6.45
CA VAL A 390 8.63 -7.34 -5.03
C VAL A 390 9.73 -7.98 -4.18
N PRO A 391 10.17 -7.32 -3.08
CA PRO A 391 11.13 -7.90 -2.15
C PRO A 391 10.67 -9.29 -1.68
N GLU A 392 11.59 -10.26 -1.63
CA GLU A 392 11.27 -11.67 -1.34
C GLU A 392 10.42 -11.84 -0.07
N TRP A 393 10.78 -11.14 1.00
CA TRP A 393 10.06 -11.14 2.28
C TRP A 393 8.63 -10.58 2.18
N LEU A 394 8.30 -9.79 1.16
CA LEU A 394 6.97 -9.19 0.97
C LEU A 394 6.09 -9.98 0.01
N ARG A 395 6.67 -10.84 -0.84
CA ARG A 395 5.94 -11.60 -1.88
C ARG A 395 4.75 -12.40 -1.34
N PRO A 396 4.86 -13.17 -0.22
CA PRO A 396 3.72 -13.94 0.28
C PRO A 396 2.55 -13.05 0.68
N PHE A 397 2.83 -11.94 1.37
CA PHE A 397 1.82 -10.98 1.78
C PHE A 397 1.21 -10.25 0.58
N ALA A 398 2.06 -9.78 -0.35
CA ALA A 398 1.63 -9.10 -1.57
C ALA A 398 0.66 -9.96 -2.39
N LYS A 399 1.03 -11.22 -2.63
CA LYS A 399 0.20 -12.20 -3.36
C LYS A 399 -1.15 -12.43 -2.70
N GLN A 400 -1.21 -12.45 -1.36
CA GLN A 400 -2.44 -12.72 -0.62
C GLN A 400 -3.31 -11.47 -0.44
N SER A 401 -2.71 -10.28 -0.32
CA SER A 401 -3.38 -9.11 0.26
C SER A 401 -3.51 -7.92 -0.69
N TRP A 402 -2.77 -7.85 -1.80
CA TRP A 402 -2.88 -6.71 -2.73
C TRP A 402 -3.99 -6.87 -3.79
N GLY A 403 -4.64 -8.04 -3.83
CA GLY A 403 -5.81 -8.28 -4.67
C GLY A 403 -5.50 -8.35 -6.17
N ALA A 404 -4.30 -8.80 -6.52
CA ALA A 404 -3.96 -9.16 -7.90
C ALA A 404 -4.75 -10.41 -8.33
N THR A 405 -5.16 -10.45 -9.61
CA THR A 405 -5.82 -11.62 -10.21
C THR A 405 -4.84 -12.76 -10.46
N HIS A 406 -3.65 -12.41 -10.95
CA HIS A 406 -2.53 -13.32 -11.14
C HIS A 406 -1.25 -12.70 -10.59
N ALA A 407 -0.29 -13.55 -10.20
CA ALA A 407 1.01 -13.13 -9.72
C ALA A 407 2.09 -14.04 -10.32
N PHE A 408 3.15 -13.46 -10.86
CA PHE A 408 4.18 -14.18 -11.60
C PHE A 408 5.56 -13.93 -10.98
N GLU A 409 6.33 -15.00 -10.79
CA GLU A 409 7.68 -14.93 -10.21
C GLU A 409 8.72 -14.38 -11.18
N ASP A 410 8.49 -14.51 -12.49
CA ASP A 410 9.39 -14.03 -13.53
C ASP A 410 8.64 -13.61 -14.82
N VAL A 411 9.35 -12.85 -15.66
CA VAL A 411 8.83 -12.28 -16.92
C VAL A 411 8.41 -13.38 -17.91
N GLN A 412 9.09 -14.53 -17.91
CA GLN A 412 8.81 -15.62 -18.86
C GLN A 412 7.45 -16.27 -18.54
N ALA A 413 7.19 -16.56 -17.27
CA ALA A 413 5.92 -17.11 -16.80
C ALA A 413 4.74 -16.20 -17.16
N PHE A 414 4.91 -14.88 -17.00
CA PHE A 414 3.91 -13.90 -17.44
C PHE A 414 3.68 -13.96 -18.96
N CYS A 415 4.76 -13.96 -19.75
CA CYS A 415 4.65 -13.99 -21.22
C CYS A 415 3.97 -15.28 -21.73
N ASP A 416 4.23 -16.42 -21.10
CA ASP A 416 3.62 -17.68 -21.51
C ASP A 416 2.13 -17.73 -21.17
N TRP A 417 1.74 -17.15 -20.03
CA TRP A 417 0.34 -16.94 -19.69
C TRP A 417 -0.36 -15.99 -20.68
N CYS A 418 0.30 -14.92 -21.14
CA CYS A 418 -0.31 -14.03 -22.13
C CYS A 418 -0.57 -14.72 -23.49
N LYS A 419 0.28 -15.68 -23.91
CA LYS A 419 0.10 -16.42 -25.16
C LYS A 419 -1.02 -17.45 -25.08
N ASN A 420 -1.12 -18.10 -23.92
CA ASN A 420 -2.13 -19.10 -23.62
C ASN A 420 -2.80 -18.73 -22.30
N PRO A 421 -3.75 -17.77 -22.32
CA PRO A 421 -4.47 -17.38 -21.10
C PRO A 421 -5.40 -18.49 -20.58
N VAL A 422 -5.46 -19.63 -21.30
CA VAL A 422 -6.06 -20.88 -20.86
C VAL A 422 -5.06 -21.58 -19.94
N GLU A 423 -5.38 -21.69 -18.65
CA GLU A 423 -4.59 -22.53 -17.75
C GLU A 423 -4.44 -23.94 -18.37
N PRO A 424 -3.23 -24.53 -18.39
CA PRO A 424 -3.11 -25.97 -18.57
C PRO A 424 -3.99 -26.61 -17.50
N LYS A 425 -4.92 -27.48 -17.93
CA LYS A 425 -5.58 -28.41 -17.00
C LYS A 425 -4.46 -29.18 -16.30
N GLU A 426 -4.19 -28.84 -15.04
CA GLU A 426 -3.52 -29.79 -14.16
C GLU A 426 -4.32 -31.09 -14.20
N ASP A 427 -3.62 -32.19 -14.44
CA ASP A 427 -4.18 -33.50 -14.64
C ASP A 427 -5.27 -33.82 -13.61
N ALA A 428 -6.34 -34.42 -14.11
CA ALA A 428 -7.50 -34.86 -13.36
C ALA A 428 -7.10 -35.89 -12.27
N SER A 429 -6.65 -35.40 -11.12
CA SER A 429 -6.62 -36.15 -9.87
C SER A 429 -6.78 -35.28 -8.61
N ASP A 430 -7.21 -34.01 -8.73
CA ASP A 430 -7.47 -33.19 -7.53
C ASP A 430 -8.51 -32.07 -7.77
N GLU A 431 -9.59 -32.40 -8.47
CA GLU A 431 -10.67 -31.48 -8.88
C GLU A 431 -11.64 -31.09 -7.73
N THR A 432 -11.11 -30.89 -6.51
CA THR A 432 -11.92 -30.52 -5.33
C THR A 432 -11.54 -29.22 -4.64
N LEU A 433 -10.52 -28.49 -5.10
CA LEU A 433 -10.00 -27.33 -4.34
C LEU A 433 -9.52 -26.19 -5.24
N ARG A 434 -10.38 -25.56 -6.07
CA ARG A 434 -10.03 -24.28 -6.74
C ARG A 434 -11.16 -23.49 -7.40
N SER A 435 -12.36 -23.49 -6.81
CA SER A 435 -13.33 -22.40 -7.02
C SER A 435 -13.83 -21.93 -5.67
N GLY A 436 -13.45 -20.71 -5.28
CA GLY A 436 -13.90 -20.07 -4.04
C GLY A 436 -15.39 -19.68 -4.02
N GLU A 437 -16.18 -20.13 -4.99
CA GLU A 437 -17.59 -20.42 -4.76
C GLU A 437 -17.69 -21.84 -4.21
N THR A 438 -17.58 -21.97 -2.88
CA THR A 438 -18.27 -23.07 -2.24
C THR A 438 -19.76 -22.81 -2.46
N HIS A 439 -20.33 -23.36 -3.53
CA HIS A 439 -21.76 -23.63 -3.58
C HIS A 439 -22.04 -24.67 -2.49
N LEU A 440 -22.06 -24.20 -1.25
CA LEU A 440 -22.54 -24.96 -0.12
C LEU A 440 -23.98 -25.31 -0.46
N SER A 441 -24.27 -26.60 -0.46
CA SER A 441 -25.65 -27.09 -0.52
C SER A 441 -26.47 -26.47 0.60
N ASP A 442 -27.79 -26.42 0.43
CA ASP A 442 -28.69 -25.91 1.48
C ASP A 442 -28.48 -26.59 2.83
N GLU A 443 -28.11 -27.89 2.84
CA GLU A 443 -27.78 -28.64 4.05
C GLU A 443 -26.47 -28.17 4.71
N GLU A 444 -25.45 -27.86 3.90
CA GLU A 444 -24.16 -27.33 4.39
C GLU A 444 -24.30 -25.92 4.94
N VAL A 445 -25.05 -25.04 4.26
CA VAL A 445 -25.34 -23.69 4.77
C VAL A 445 -26.13 -23.76 6.07
N ARG A 446 -27.08 -24.69 6.18
CA ARG A 446 -27.87 -24.90 7.39
C ARG A 446 -27.00 -25.32 8.59
N ALA A 447 -25.96 -26.11 8.35
CA ALA A 447 -25.04 -26.62 9.38
C ALA A 447 -24.06 -25.57 9.90
N LEU A 448 -23.86 -24.46 9.19
CA LEU A 448 -22.96 -23.38 9.61
C LEU A 448 -23.43 -22.71 10.92
N PRO A 449 -22.50 -22.17 11.72
CA PRO A 449 -22.84 -21.50 12.96
C PRO A 449 -23.70 -20.24 12.73
N SER A 450 -24.58 -19.97 13.69
CA SER A 450 -25.25 -18.67 13.82
C SER A 450 -24.37 -17.67 14.57
N ILE A 451 -24.65 -16.37 14.44
CA ILE A 451 -23.94 -15.33 15.21
C ILE A 451 -24.04 -15.56 16.73
N SER A 452 -25.17 -16.10 17.19
CA SER A 452 -25.33 -16.46 18.61
C SER A 452 -24.39 -17.59 19.03
N SER A 453 -24.15 -18.56 18.13
CA SER A 453 -23.23 -19.66 18.38
C SER A 453 -21.78 -19.16 18.44
N LEU A 454 -21.40 -18.31 17.48
CA LEU A 454 -20.07 -17.69 17.44
C LEU A 454 -19.79 -16.84 18.69
N LEU A 455 -20.72 -15.97 19.06
CA LEU A 455 -20.59 -15.14 20.26
C LEU A 455 -20.44 -15.97 21.54
N ASN A 456 -21.14 -17.10 21.65
CA ASN A 456 -20.98 -17.99 22.80
C ASN A 456 -19.62 -18.67 22.80
N GLY A 457 -19.12 -19.10 21.64
CA GLY A 457 -17.78 -19.64 21.48
C GLY A 457 -16.69 -18.64 21.88
N TRP A 458 -16.77 -17.40 21.40
CA TRP A 458 -15.79 -16.35 21.72
C TRP A 458 -15.79 -15.98 23.19
N LYS A 459 -16.96 -15.92 23.85
CA LYS A 459 -17.04 -15.67 25.30
C LYS A 459 -16.48 -16.83 26.11
N ALA A 460 -16.80 -18.06 25.72
CA ALA A 460 -16.33 -19.27 26.39
C ALA A 460 -14.80 -19.43 26.31
N ALA A 461 -14.15 -18.85 25.31
CA ALA A 461 -12.68 -18.84 25.21
C ALA A 461 -12.00 -18.09 26.37
N GLY A 462 -12.70 -17.18 27.05
CA GLY A 462 -12.20 -16.49 28.26
C GLY A 462 -10.99 -15.57 28.04
N ASP A 463 -10.63 -15.32 26.79
CA ASP A 463 -9.58 -14.38 26.38
C ASP A 463 -10.02 -12.92 26.57
N ALA A 464 -9.13 -11.96 26.28
CA ALA A 464 -9.42 -10.54 26.45
C ALA A 464 -10.65 -10.09 25.63
N ASP A 465 -10.81 -10.64 24.43
CA ASP A 465 -11.94 -10.36 23.54
C ASP A 465 -13.25 -10.93 24.09
N GLY A 466 -13.23 -12.18 24.56
CA GLY A 466 -14.37 -12.84 25.20
C GLY A 466 -14.86 -12.06 26.42
N LYS A 467 -13.94 -11.61 27.27
CA LYS A 467 -14.25 -10.74 28.42
C LYS A 467 -14.85 -9.41 27.99
N ALA A 468 -14.33 -8.77 26.95
CA ALA A 468 -14.87 -7.53 26.41
C ALA A 468 -16.33 -7.71 25.92
N LEU A 469 -16.62 -8.82 25.23
CA LEU A 469 -17.96 -9.17 24.76
C LEU A 469 -18.93 -9.44 25.93
N GLU A 470 -18.47 -10.05 27.02
CA GLU A 470 -19.26 -10.25 28.24
C GLU A 470 -19.57 -8.93 28.95
N VAL A 471 -18.57 -8.08 29.15
CA VAL A 471 -18.71 -6.75 29.77
C VAL A 471 -19.69 -5.88 28.98
N ALA A 472 -19.58 -5.90 27.64
CA ALA A 472 -20.49 -5.16 26.76
C ALA A 472 -21.92 -5.76 26.69
N LYS A 473 -22.16 -6.90 27.36
CA LYS A 473 -23.40 -7.69 27.25
C LYS A 473 -23.76 -7.90 25.77
N MET A 474 -22.78 -8.28 24.96
CA MET A 474 -22.95 -8.47 23.52
C MET A 474 -23.91 -9.63 23.28
N ASN A 475 -24.89 -9.46 22.41
CA ASN A 475 -25.87 -10.49 22.05
C ASN A 475 -26.13 -10.47 20.54
N ALA A 476 -26.83 -11.49 20.03
CA ALA A 476 -27.08 -11.63 18.59
C ALA A 476 -27.74 -10.38 17.97
N ASN A 477 -28.67 -9.73 18.67
CA ASN A 477 -29.31 -8.51 18.17
C ASN A 477 -28.33 -7.35 18.04
N LYS A 478 -27.50 -7.10 19.06
CA LYS A 478 -26.47 -6.05 19.00
C LYS A 478 -25.45 -6.30 17.90
N ALA A 479 -24.97 -7.55 17.77
CA ALA A 479 -24.05 -7.96 16.71
C ALA A 479 -24.66 -7.76 15.32
N ASN A 480 -25.94 -8.13 15.13
CA ASN A 480 -26.62 -7.91 13.86
C ASN A 480 -26.78 -6.43 13.52
N VAL A 481 -27.04 -5.56 14.51
CA VAL A 481 -27.10 -4.09 14.27
C VAL A 481 -25.74 -3.54 13.82
N ILE A 482 -24.64 -4.06 14.38
CA ILE A 482 -23.28 -3.69 13.94
C ILE A 482 -23.05 -4.14 12.48
N LEU A 483 -23.47 -5.35 12.13
CA LEU A 483 -23.37 -5.88 10.77
C LEU A 483 -24.27 -5.13 9.77
N GLU A 484 -25.46 -4.69 10.20
CA GLU A 484 -26.34 -3.80 9.43
C GLU A 484 -25.65 -2.46 9.14
N ARG A 485 -25.08 -1.81 10.17
CA ARG A 485 -24.34 -0.55 10.01
C ARG A 485 -23.11 -0.71 9.11
N GLY A 486 -22.45 -1.86 9.14
CA GLY A 486 -21.33 -2.19 8.26
C GLY A 486 -21.74 -2.51 6.81
N GLY A 487 -23.03 -2.56 6.50
CA GLY A 487 -23.57 -2.87 5.18
C GLY A 487 -23.51 -4.36 4.80
N TYR A 488 -23.28 -5.25 5.76
CA TYR A 488 -23.20 -6.70 5.54
C TYR A 488 -24.58 -7.39 5.60
N LEU A 489 -25.53 -6.77 6.30
CA LEU A 489 -26.92 -7.18 6.38
C LEU A 489 -27.83 -6.01 5.98
N THR A 490 -28.98 -6.30 5.38
CA THR A 490 -30.00 -5.28 5.17
C THR A 490 -30.62 -4.86 6.51
N PRO A 491 -31.10 -3.61 6.64
CA PRO A 491 -31.92 -3.21 7.77
C PRO A 491 -33.06 -4.21 8.01
N SER A 492 -33.33 -4.52 9.27
CA SER A 492 -34.35 -5.49 9.62
C SER A 492 -35.75 -5.00 9.22
N VAL A 493 -36.42 -5.72 8.32
CA VAL A 493 -37.85 -5.51 7.96
C VAL A 493 -38.65 -6.68 8.52
N ASP A 494 -39.63 -6.40 9.39
CA ASP A 494 -40.47 -7.41 10.07
C ASP A 494 -39.70 -8.49 10.85
N GLY A 495 -38.51 -8.16 11.33
CA GLY A 495 -37.63 -9.07 12.08
C GLY A 495 -36.73 -9.94 11.21
N ASN A 496 -36.85 -9.83 9.88
CA ASN A 496 -36.04 -10.56 8.91
C ASN A 496 -34.90 -9.68 8.39
N ARG A 497 -33.72 -10.29 8.21
CA ARG A 497 -32.54 -9.66 7.64
C ARG A 497 -32.11 -10.44 6.42
N ARG A 498 -31.74 -9.74 5.36
CA ARG A 498 -31.14 -10.33 4.18
C ARG A 498 -29.64 -10.12 4.20
N VAL A 499 -28.90 -11.07 3.64
CA VAL A 499 -27.46 -10.91 3.47
C VAL A 499 -27.20 -10.09 2.20
N THR A 500 -26.42 -9.02 2.31
CA THR A 500 -26.04 -8.19 1.16
C THR A 500 -24.97 -8.89 0.32
N GLU A 501 -24.66 -8.36 -0.86
CA GLU A 501 -23.52 -8.84 -1.66
C GLU A 501 -22.21 -8.77 -0.87
N LYS A 502 -21.95 -7.63 -0.22
CA LYS A 502 -20.84 -7.43 0.72
C LYS A 502 -20.81 -8.46 1.87
N GLY A 503 -21.99 -8.85 2.37
CA GLY A 503 -22.11 -9.92 3.37
C GLY A 503 -21.70 -11.29 2.82
N ARG A 504 -22.16 -11.62 1.60
CA ARG A 504 -21.81 -12.89 0.92
C ARG A 504 -20.32 -12.99 0.62
N GLU A 505 -19.70 -11.91 0.16
CA GLU A 505 -18.26 -11.84 -0.09
C GLU A 505 -17.43 -12.08 1.18
N LEU A 506 -17.93 -11.64 2.34
CA LEU A 506 -17.32 -11.90 3.65
C LEU A 506 -17.51 -13.35 4.12
N GLY A 507 -18.31 -14.16 3.42
CA GLY A 507 -18.65 -15.53 3.79
C GLY A 507 -19.86 -15.63 4.75
N ILE A 508 -20.71 -14.61 4.79
CA ILE A 508 -22.01 -14.67 5.45
C ILE A 508 -23.03 -15.24 4.46
N MET A 509 -23.76 -16.27 4.89
CA MET A 509 -24.70 -16.99 4.06
C MET A 509 -26.15 -16.78 4.54
N GLU A 510 -27.09 -16.84 3.61
CA GLU A 510 -28.54 -16.80 3.88
C GLU A 510 -29.11 -18.19 3.61
N HIS A 511 -29.90 -18.71 4.55
CA HIS A 511 -30.66 -19.95 4.38
C HIS A 511 -32.10 -19.76 4.83
N MET A 512 -33.05 -20.33 4.10
CA MET A 512 -34.48 -20.20 4.39
C MET A 512 -34.94 -21.32 5.32
N GLU A 513 -35.33 -20.99 6.55
CA GLU A 513 -35.77 -21.97 7.55
C GLU A 513 -37.23 -21.77 7.98
N GLU A 514 -37.87 -22.84 8.46
CA GLU A 514 -39.15 -22.69 9.16
C GLU A 514 -38.95 -21.91 10.46
N PRO A 515 -39.76 -20.85 10.71
CA PRO A 515 -39.64 -20.08 11.93
C PRO A 515 -39.92 -20.97 13.14
N ARG A 516 -39.11 -20.86 14.20
CA ARG A 516 -39.27 -21.65 15.45
C ARG A 516 -40.65 -21.55 16.10
N ARG A 517 -41.43 -20.51 15.77
CA ARG A 517 -42.82 -20.31 16.19
C ARG A 517 -43.62 -19.80 14.98
N PRO A 518 -44.14 -20.69 14.12
CA PRO A 518 -44.84 -20.28 12.92
C PRO A 518 -46.20 -19.67 13.27
N LYS A 519 -46.50 -18.49 12.72
CA LYS A 519 -47.87 -17.95 12.71
C LYS A 519 -48.68 -18.61 11.58
N PRO A 520 -50.02 -18.69 11.68
CA PRO A 520 -50.85 -19.21 10.59
C PRO A 520 -50.56 -18.47 9.27
N GLY A 521 -50.15 -19.21 8.23
CA GLY A 521 -49.80 -18.65 6.91
C GLY A 521 -48.37 -18.08 6.79
N GLN A 522 -47.53 -18.19 7.83
CA GLN A 522 -46.14 -17.72 7.77
C GLN A 522 -45.24 -18.72 7.04
N GLY A 523 -44.66 -18.31 5.91
CA GLY A 523 -43.70 -19.10 5.15
C GLY A 523 -42.30 -19.16 5.78
N LEU A 524 -41.33 -19.68 5.02
CA LEU A 524 -39.92 -19.74 5.42
C LEU A 524 -39.37 -18.33 5.70
N VAL A 525 -38.46 -18.23 6.67
CA VAL A 525 -37.78 -16.99 7.05
C VAL A 525 -36.29 -17.07 6.75
N PRO A 526 -35.66 -15.97 6.30
CA PRO A 526 -34.22 -15.95 6.08
C PRO A 526 -33.46 -16.00 7.41
N VAL A 527 -32.48 -16.89 7.48
CA VAL A 527 -31.59 -17.07 8.63
C VAL A 527 -30.15 -16.89 8.19
N VAL A 528 -29.41 -16.09 8.96
CA VAL A 528 -28.02 -15.75 8.67
C VAL A 528 -27.08 -16.78 9.30
N ARG A 529 -26.11 -17.24 8.50
CA ARG A 529 -25.15 -18.30 8.78
C ARG A 529 -23.74 -17.82 8.43
N TYR A 530 -22.72 -18.33 9.13
CA TYR A 530 -21.35 -17.79 9.03
C TYR A 530 -20.38 -18.91 8.70
N THR A 531 -19.62 -18.76 7.61
CA THR A 531 -18.51 -19.65 7.30
C THR A 531 -17.33 -19.42 8.24
N GLU A 532 -16.37 -20.34 8.28
CA GLU A 532 -15.11 -20.18 9.02
C GLU A 532 -14.36 -18.91 8.56
N ARG A 533 -14.39 -18.61 7.25
CA ARG A 533 -13.82 -17.39 6.67
C ARG A 533 -14.45 -16.11 7.24
N ALA A 534 -15.74 -16.12 7.55
CA ALA A 534 -16.44 -14.96 8.09
C ALA A 534 -16.15 -14.70 9.57
N GLU A 535 -15.72 -15.73 10.32
CA GLU A 535 -15.63 -15.67 11.77
C GLU A 535 -14.66 -14.58 12.27
N GLY A 536 -13.43 -14.57 11.76
CA GLY A 536 -12.40 -13.61 12.15
C GLY A 536 -12.78 -12.15 11.83
N PRO A 537 -13.15 -11.82 10.58
CA PRO A 537 -13.60 -10.48 10.22
C PRO A 537 -14.83 -10.00 11.01
N VAL A 538 -15.82 -10.87 11.22
CA VAL A 538 -17.02 -10.52 11.99
C VAL A 538 -16.68 -10.30 13.47
N LYS A 539 -15.80 -11.12 14.07
CA LYS A 539 -15.32 -10.92 15.44
C LYS A 539 -14.64 -9.54 15.58
N ARG A 540 -13.76 -9.21 14.64
CA ARG A 540 -13.02 -7.94 14.63
C ARG A 540 -13.95 -6.74 14.54
N LEU A 541 -14.89 -6.75 13.58
CA LEU A 541 -15.87 -5.68 13.39
C LEU A 541 -16.69 -5.42 14.67
N ILE A 542 -17.15 -6.49 15.32
CA ILE A 542 -17.92 -6.39 16.57
C ILE A 542 -17.07 -5.80 17.69
N LEU A 543 -15.81 -6.24 17.84
CA LEU A 543 -14.91 -5.72 18.88
C LEU A 543 -14.50 -4.27 18.65
N GLU A 544 -14.30 -3.85 17.40
CA GLU A 544 -14.00 -2.45 17.04
C GLU A 544 -15.16 -1.53 17.40
N SER A 545 -16.40 -1.96 17.15
CA SER A 545 -17.61 -1.20 17.53
C SER A 545 -17.84 -1.06 19.04
N LEU A 546 -17.08 -1.78 19.87
CA LEU A 546 -17.10 -1.63 21.33
C LEU A 546 -16.07 -0.62 21.85
N ARG A 547 -15.18 -0.14 20.97
CA ARG A 547 -14.15 0.85 21.29
C ARG A 547 -14.58 2.29 20.94
N SER A 548 -15.57 2.42 20.07
CA SER A 548 -16.35 3.66 19.80
C SER A 548 -17.43 3.85 20.86
#